data_AF-A0A2U8GHG9-F1
#
_entry.id   AF-A0A2U8GHG9-F1
#
_cell.length_a   1.000
_cell.length_b   1.000
_cell.length_c   1.000
_cell.angle_alpha   90.00
_cell.angle_beta   90.00
_cell.angle_gamma   90.00
#
_symmetry.space_group_name_H-M   'P 1'
#
loop_
_entity.id
_entity.type
_entity.pdbx_description
1 polymer ?
#
loop_
_entity_poly.entity_id
_entity_poly.type
_entity_poly.pdbx_seq_one_letter_code
_entity_poly.pdbx_strand_id
1 'polypeptide(L)'
;MNQNQSTKENKLSAKEQQLVKKLINYARNRVDRRVLLEKGTYDKYIEHLRFKNFVGTTEKHHIVPKHAGGSDDPSNLIALGKSEHILAHLLRFLETGDTNDLVAYIFRRYSKYVDLTFQGKKARELDKILGLGFFNSEFQSLQGKKGGKKGGSANTLKQFQERSKVGSKFGRSVGLANQSSNLKDRLSYYHVWIHRNYPQIQIITEPKRAALDVLRELVLKCQELGLPKEVIPKPSEAGKGGFFYSFMKGKKPSYYGWSVTLIPPNSIDDIFND
;
A
#
# COMPACT_ATOMS: atom_id res chain seq x y z
N MET A 1 17.14 -10.13 -28.30
CA MET A 1 15.73 -9.70 -28.39
C MET A 1 15.67 -8.20 -28.14
N ASN A 2 15.36 -7.44 -29.20
CA ASN A 2 15.35 -5.97 -29.22
C ASN A 2 14.21 -5.39 -28.37
N GLN A 3 14.55 -4.73 -27.25
CA GLN A 3 13.67 -3.76 -26.60
C GLN A 3 14.27 -2.36 -26.78
N ASN A 4 14.16 -1.84 -28.00
CA ASN A 4 14.37 -0.42 -28.27
C ASN A 4 13.30 0.03 -29.28
N GLN A 5 12.02 -0.15 -28.90
CA GLN A 5 10.94 0.57 -29.55
C GLN A 5 10.91 1.98 -29.00
N SER A 6 11.63 2.84 -29.73
CA SER A 6 11.43 4.28 -29.86
C SER A 6 10.08 4.77 -29.32
N THR A 7 10.09 5.27 -28.08
CA THR A 7 9.09 6.23 -27.62
C THR A 7 9.31 7.51 -28.41
N LYS A 8 8.69 7.62 -29.59
CA LYS A 8 8.56 8.92 -30.26
C LYS A 8 7.88 9.86 -29.28
N GLU A 9 8.67 10.75 -28.67
CA GLU A 9 8.16 11.81 -27.83
C GLU A 9 7.14 12.60 -28.66
N ASN A 10 5.87 12.51 -28.28
CA ASN A 10 4.76 13.21 -28.93
C ASN A 10 4.85 14.70 -28.59
N LYS A 11 5.91 15.38 -29.04
CA LYS A 11 6.12 16.81 -28.81
C LYS A 11 5.14 17.62 -29.65
N LEU A 12 4.60 18.67 -29.05
CA LEU A 12 3.90 19.73 -29.79
C LEU A 12 4.80 20.26 -30.91
N SER A 13 4.26 20.40 -32.10
CA SER A 13 4.95 21.07 -33.19
C SER A 13 5.26 22.52 -32.82
N ALA A 14 6.32 23.11 -33.40
CA ALA A 14 6.68 24.51 -33.15
C ALA A 14 5.50 25.47 -33.41
N LYS A 15 4.68 25.19 -34.42
CA LYS A 15 3.46 25.93 -34.76
C LYS A 15 2.40 25.87 -33.65
N GLU A 16 2.17 24.69 -33.08
CA GLU A 16 1.22 24.53 -31.97
C GLU A 16 1.72 25.20 -30.68
N GLN A 17 3.02 25.11 -30.39
CA GLN A 17 3.62 25.81 -29.25
C GLN A 17 3.44 27.33 -29.39
N GLN A 18 3.65 27.88 -30.59
CA GLN A 18 3.45 29.30 -30.87
C GLN A 18 1.97 29.69 -30.71
N LEU A 19 1.04 28.87 -31.17
CA LEU A 19 -0.40 29.10 -31.01
C LEU A 19 -0.81 29.11 -29.53
N VAL A 20 -0.35 28.13 -28.74
CA VAL A 20 -0.64 28.07 -27.30
C VAL A 20 -0.08 29.29 -26.57
N LYS A 21 1.15 29.73 -26.89
CA LYS A 21 1.72 30.97 -26.35
C LYS A 21 0.86 32.20 -26.69
N LYS A 22 0.41 32.32 -27.95
CA LYS A 22 -0.50 33.41 -28.36
C LYS A 22 -1.81 33.39 -27.57
N LEU A 23 -2.42 32.23 -27.37
CA LEU A 23 -3.65 32.07 -26.60
C LEU A 23 -3.47 32.43 -25.12
N ILE A 24 -2.39 31.97 -24.49
CA ILE A 24 -2.09 32.30 -23.08
C ILE A 24 -1.90 33.80 -22.92
N ASN A 25 -1.13 34.43 -23.81
CA ASN A 25 -0.91 35.88 -23.78
C ASN A 25 -2.22 36.65 -24.01
N TYR A 26 -3.05 36.20 -24.94
CA TYR A 26 -4.37 36.79 -25.17
C TYR A 26 -5.26 36.70 -23.92
N ALA A 27 -5.35 35.52 -23.29
CA ALA A 27 -6.15 35.33 -22.08
C ALA A 27 -5.65 36.19 -20.92
N ARG A 28 -4.32 36.23 -20.68
CA ARG A 28 -3.72 37.12 -19.67
C ARG A 28 -4.02 38.58 -19.93
N ASN A 29 -3.70 39.08 -21.11
CA ASN A 29 -3.92 40.48 -21.47
C ASN A 29 -5.38 40.89 -21.31
N ARG A 30 -6.32 39.98 -21.60
CA ARG A 30 -7.74 40.22 -21.43
C ARG A 30 -8.10 40.38 -19.93
N VAL A 31 -7.62 39.48 -19.07
CA VAL A 31 -7.82 39.56 -17.61
C VAL A 31 -7.11 40.78 -17.00
N ASP A 32 -5.88 41.08 -17.41
CA ASP A 32 -5.09 42.23 -16.93
C ASP A 32 -5.80 43.55 -17.24
N ARG A 33 -6.49 43.63 -18.38
CA ARG A 33 -7.35 44.76 -18.77
C ARG A 33 -8.74 44.73 -18.11
N ARG A 34 -8.98 43.80 -17.17
CA ARG A 34 -10.27 43.57 -16.49
C ARG A 34 -11.44 43.27 -17.43
N VAL A 35 -11.15 42.72 -18.61
CA VAL A 35 -12.19 42.32 -19.58
C VAL A 35 -12.58 40.87 -19.29
N LEU A 36 -13.30 40.62 -18.20
CA LEU A 36 -13.67 39.25 -17.80
C LEU A 36 -14.81 38.69 -18.66
N LEU A 37 -15.08 37.40 -18.52
CA LEU A 37 -16.36 36.82 -18.95
C LEU A 37 -17.46 37.22 -17.96
N GLU A 38 -18.71 37.15 -18.43
CA GLU A 38 -19.87 37.34 -17.56
C GLU A 38 -19.86 36.28 -16.45
N LYS A 39 -20.17 36.69 -15.22
CA LYS A 39 -20.26 35.78 -14.08
C LYS A 39 -21.24 34.64 -14.36
N GLY A 40 -20.86 33.40 -14.02
CA GLY A 40 -21.66 32.20 -14.26
C GLY A 40 -21.51 31.63 -15.68
N THR A 41 -20.61 32.16 -16.51
CA THR A 41 -20.25 31.53 -17.79
C THR A 41 -19.63 30.15 -17.57
N TYR A 42 -18.73 30.04 -16.59
CA TYR A 42 -18.14 28.77 -16.17
C TYR A 42 -19.20 27.80 -15.64
N ASP A 43 -20.10 28.27 -14.77
CA ASP A 43 -21.14 27.42 -14.18
C ASP A 43 -22.10 26.87 -15.25
N LYS A 44 -22.54 27.72 -16.19
CA LYS A 44 -23.35 27.29 -17.35
C LYS A 44 -22.64 26.21 -18.16
N TYR A 45 -21.32 26.34 -18.34
CA TYR A 45 -20.53 25.34 -19.03
C TYR A 45 -20.47 24.02 -18.26
N ILE A 46 -20.23 24.07 -16.94
CA ILE A 46 -20.24 22.87 -16.09
C ILE A 46 -21.61 22.17 -16.11
N GLU A 47 -22.70 22.92 -15.99
CA GLU A 47 -24.05 22.38 -16.03
C GLU A 47 -24.35 21.71 -17.38
N HIS A 48 -23.94 22.33 -18.50
CA HIS A 48 -24.03 21.69 -19.82
C HIS A 48 -23.28 20.35 -19.87
N LEU A 49 -22.09 20.28 -19.25
CA LEU A 49 -21.27 19.08 -19.25
C LEU A 49 -21.82 17.95 -18.35
N ARG A 50 -22.66 18.26 -17.35
CA ARG A 50 -23.29 17.22 -16.50
C ARG A 50 -24.16 16.26 -17.29
N PHE A 51 -24.78 16.74 -18.35
CA PHE A 51 -25.67 15.94 -19.21
C PHE A 51 -24.95 15.35 -20.43
N LYS A 52 -23.66 15.64 -20.61
CA LYS A 52 -22.88 15.17 -21.75
C LYS A 52 -22.28 13.80 -21.45
N ASN A 53 -22.52 12.83 -22.36
CA ASN A 53 -21.84 11.54 -22.31
C ASN A 53 -20.46 11.65 -22.97
N PHE A 54 -19.41 11.36 -22.21
CA PHE A 54 -18.04 11.31 -22.73
C PHE A 54 -17.66 9.90 -23.16
N VAL A 55 -17.14 9.76 -24.37
CA VAL A 55 -16.56 8.50 -24.86
C VAL A 55 -15.07 8.49 -24.56
N GLY A 56 -14.60 7.43 -23.88
CA GLY A 56 -13.18 7.23 -23.55
C GLY A 56 -12.80 7.63 -22.12
N THR A 57 -11.52 7.95 -21.90
CA THR A 57 -10.99 8.25 -20.56
C THR A 57 -11.43 9.63 -20.08
N THR A 58 -12.10 9.66 -18.92
CA THR A 58 -12.49 10.88 -18.23
C THR A 58 -11.54 11.21 -17.08
N GLU A 59 -11.54 12.47 -16.65
CA GLU A 59 -10.76 13.00 -15.54
C GLU A 59 -11.70 13.63 -14.51
N LYS A 60 -11.42 13.42 -13.21
CA LYS A 60 -12.13 14.11 -12.14
C LYS A 60 -11.72 15.58 -12.12
N HIS A 61 -12.70 16.47 -12.20
CA HIS A 61 -12.54 17.91 -12.12
C HIS A 61 -13.30 18.44 -10.90
N HIS A 62 -12.65 19.29 -10.12
CA HIS A 62 -13.30 20.05 -9.06
C HIS A 62 -13.97 21.29 -9.67
N ILE A 63 -15.28 21.45 -9.45
CA ILE A 63 -16.06 22.61 -9.95
C ILE A 63 -15.57 23.89 -9.28
N VAL A 64 -15.40 23.85 -7.96
CA VAL A 64 -14.60 24.81 -7.20
C VAL A 64 -13.27 24.13 -6.88
N PRO A 65 -12.13 24.58 -7.42
CA PRO A 65 -10.82 24.03 -7.12
C PRO A 65 -10.44 24.18 -5.65
N LYS A 66 -9.59 23.27 -5.16
CA LYS A 66 -9.09 23.28 -3.77
C LYS A 66 -8.38 24.58 -3.39
N HIS A 67 -7.62 25.18 -4.30
CA HIS A 67 -6.93 26.46 -4.03
C HIS A 67 -7.91 27.61 -3.80
N ALA A 68 -9.13 27.50 -4.33
CA ALA A 68 -10.23 28.44 -4.11
C ALA A 68 -11.21 27.97 -3.02
N GLY A 69 -10.80 27.02 -2.17
CA GLY A 69 -11.59 26.54 -1.02
C GLY A 69 -12.61 25.43 -1.33
N GLY A 70 -12.57 24.82 -2.51
CA GLY A 70 -13.48 23.71 -2.84
C GLY A 70 -13.18 22.42 -2.08
N SER A 71 -14.22 21.66 -1.76
CA SER A 71 -14.15 20.39 -1.04
C SER A 71 -13.98 19.18 -1.98
N ASP A 72 -13.69 18.01 -1.41
CA ASP A 72 -13.70 16.72 -2.12
C ASP A 72 -15.09 16.07 -2.15
N ASP A 73 -16.15 16.81 -1.78
CA ASP A 73 -17.51 16.27 -1.79
C ASP A 73 -17.95 15.91 -3.21
N PRO A 74 -18.72 14.82 -3.38
CA PRO A 74 -19.19 14.40 -4.70
C PRO A 74 -19.97 15.48 -5.47
N SER A 75 -20.63 16.42 -4.79
CA SER A 75 -21.34 17.55 -5.41
C SER A 75 -20.41 18.56 -6.09
N ASN A 76 -19.17 18.68 -5.61
CA ASN A 76 -18.13 19.56 -6.15
C ASN A 76 -17.25 18.85 -7.20
N LEU A 77 -17.57 17.61 -7.56
CA LEU A 77 -16.79 16.81 -8.50
C LEU A 77 -17.61 16.46 -9.73
N ILE A 78 -16.98 16.56 -10.91
CA ILE A 78 -17.55 16.16 -12.18
C ILE A 78 -16.51 15.40 -13.02
N ALA A 79 -16.93 14.38 -13.76
CA ALA A 79 -16.06 13.63 -14.66
C ALA A 79 -16.10 14.27 -16.05
N LEU A 80 -14.96 14.75 -16.55
CA LEU A 80 -14.86 15.46 -17.82
C LEU A 80 -13.94 14.74 -18.80
N GLY A 81 -14.23 14.87 -20.10
CA GLY A 81 -13.23 14.60 -21.14
C GLY A 81 -12.02 15.53 -20.99
N LYS A 82 -10.84 15.09 -21.46
CA LYS A 82 -9.59 15.86 -21.31
C LYS A 82 -9.68 17.27 -21.92
N SER A 83 -10.33 17.39 -23.08
CA SER A 83 -10.49 18.66 -23.78
C SER A 83 -11.40 19.61 -23.00
N GLU A 84 -12.48 19.09 -22.45
CA GLU A 84 -13.45 19.82 -21.62
C GLU A 84 -12.84 20.23 -20.28
N HIS A 85 -12.03 19.37 -19.66
CA HIS A 85 -11.29 19.70 -18.44
C HIS A 85 -10.32 20.88 -18.67
N ILE A 86 -9.59 20.87 -19.80
CA ILE A 86 -8.71 22.00 -20.18
C ILE A 86 -9.54 23.28 -20.37
N LEU A 87 -10.66 23.20 -21.09
CA LEU A 87 -11.50 24.37 -21.36
C LEU A 87 -12.14 24.92 -20.08
N ALA A 88 -12.54 24.05 -19.14
CA ALA A 88 -13.12 24.43 -17.86
C ALA A 88 -12.16 25.36 -17.06
N HIS A 89 -10.88 25.02 -16.96
CA HIS A 89 -9.89 25.88 -16.30
C HIS A 89 -9.68 27.22 -17.05
N LEU A 90 -9.71 27.23 -18.38
CA LEU A 90 -9.60 28.48 -19.15
C LEU A 90 -10.81 29.39 -18.91
N LEU A 91 -12.02 28.85 -18.97
CA LEU A 91 -13.25 29.62 -18.76
C LEU A 91 -13.30 30.19 -17.34
N ARG A 92 -12.93 29.38 -16.34
CA ARG A 92 -12.85 29.84 -14.95
C ARG A 92 -11.81 30.95 -14.76
N PHE A 93 -10.64 30.85 -15.39
CA PHE A 93 -9.65 31.93 -15.38
C PHE A 93 -10.18 33.20 -16.05
N LEU A 94 -10.83 33.08 -17.21
CA LEU A 94 -11.37 34.23 -17.93
C LEU A 94 -12.55 34.89 -17.19
N GLU A 95 -13.28 34.16 -16.35
CA GLU A 95 -14.34 34.69 -15.50
C GLU A 95 -13.81 35.33 -14.20
N THR A 96 -12.83 34.69 -13.54
CA THR A 96 -12.39 35.09 -12.18
C THR A 96 -11.10 35.89 -12.15
N GLY A 97 -10.25 35.73 -13.16
CA GLY A 97 -8.87 36.23 -13.17
C GLY A 97 -7.89 35.46 -12.27
N ASP A 98 -8.29 34.34 -11.64
CA ASP A 98 -7.40 33.59 -10.75
C ASP A 98 -6.26 32.92 -11.52
N THR A 99 -5.03 33.37 -11.26
CA THR A 99 -3.83 32.86 -11.92
C THR A 99 -3.60 31.35 -11.71
N ASN A 100 -4.13 30.76 -10.62
CA ASN A 100 -4.03 29.32 -10.39
C ASN A 100 -4.83 28.52 -11.41
N ASP A 101 -5.98 29.03 -11.87
CA ASP A 101 -6.76 28.42 -12.95
C ASP A 101 -6.04 28.52 -14.30
N LEU A 102 -5.32 29.63 -14.55
CA LEU A 102 -4.45 29.72 -15.72
C LEU A 102 -3.30 28.71 -15.67
N VAL A 103 -2.66 28.53 -14.50
CA VAL A 103 -1.61 27.53 -14.31
C VAL A 103 -2.17 26.12 -14.55
N ALA A 104 -3.36 25.81 -14.06
CA ALA A 104 -4.03 24.54 -14.29
C ALA A 104 -4.34 24.32 -15.78
N TYR A 105 -4.85 25.33 -16.49
CA TYR A 105 -5.06 25.30 -17.94
C TYR A 105 -3.77 24.98 -18.71
N ILE A 106 -2.68 25.71 -18.40
CA ILE A 106 -1.37 25.53 -19.04
C ILE A 106 -0.88 24.10 -18.76
N PHE A 107 -0.84 23.70 -17.49
CA PHE A 107 -0.39 22.38 -17.09
C PHE A 107 -1.12 21.27 -17.85
N ARG A 108 -2.46 21.33 -17.90
CA ARG A 108 -3.28 20.32 -18.58
C ARG A 108 -3.10 20.32 -20.09
N ARG A 109 -2.94 21.50 -20.70
CA ARG A 109 -2.71 21.60 -22.15
C ARG A 109 -1.40 20.98 -22.57
N TYR A 110 -0.35 21.14 -21.77
CA TYR A 110 0.98 20.57 -22.04
C TYR A 110 1.12 19.11 -21.58
N SER A 111 0.43 18.69 -20.51
CA SER A 111 0.45 17.30 -20.04
C SER A 111 -0.20 16.30 -21.00
N LYS A 112 -1.00 16.77 -21.97
CA LYS A 112 -1.53 15.91 -23.05
C LYS A 112 -0.42 15.24 -23.88
N TYR A 113 0.75 15.85 -23.93
CA TYR A 113 1.86 15.51 -24.84
C TYR A 113 3.07 14.93 -24.11
N VAL A 114 3.00 14.87 -22.78
CA VAL A 114 4.12 14.54 -21.92
C VAL A 114 3.71 13.41 -21.00
N ASP A 115 4.46 12.32 -21.02
CA ASP A 115 4.32 11.28 -20.00
C ASP A 115 4.78 11.84 -18.64
N LEU A 116 3.81 12.31 -17.85
CA LEU A 116 4.02 12.85 -16.52
C LEU A 116 4.64 11.82 -15.57
N THR A 117 4.44 10.52 -15.82
CA THR A 117 5.06 9.46 -15.03
C THR A 117 6.57 9.46 -15.25
N PHE A 118 6.99 9.58 -16.51
CA PHE A 118 8.39 9.66 -16.87
C PHE A 118 9.04 10.97 -16.39
N GLN A 119 8.40 12.11 -16.60
CA GLN A 119 8.91 13.40 -16.11
C GLN A 119 8.96 13.47 -14.58
N GLY A 120 7.94 12.96 -13.90
CA GLY A 120 7.92 12.88 -12.44
C GLY A 120 9.05 12.00 -11.90
N LYS A 121 9.33 10.86 -12.56
CA LYS A 121 10.50 10.03 -12.25
C LYS A 121 11.81 10.79 -12.47
N LYS A 122 11.96 11.49 -13.60
CA LYS A 122 13.16 12.28 -13.91
C LYS A 122 13.38 13.43 -12.92
N ALA A 123 12.32 14.17 -12.58
CA ALA A 123 12.37 15.24 -11.59
C ALA A 123 12.75 14.71 -10.21
N ARG A 124 12.18 13.56 -9.81
CA ARG A 124 12.56 12.89 -8.55
C ARG A 124 14.03 12.48 -8.51
N GLU A 125 14.57 11.92 -9.58
CA GLU A 125 15.99 11.56 -9.64
C GLU A 125 16.89 12.80 -9.61
N LEU A 126 16.49 13.89 -10.27
CA LEU A 126 17.19 15.18 -10.18
C LEU A 126 17.15 15.75 -8.76
N ASP A 127 15.98 15.76 -8.10
CA ASP A 127 15.85 16.21 -6.71
C ASP A 127 16.72 15.39 -5.77
N LYS A 128 16.85 14.08 -6.03
CA LYS A 128 17.71 13.18 -5.26
C LYS A 128 19.19 13.51 -5.44
N ILE A 129 19.63 13.76 -6.67
CA ILE A 129 21.02 14.13 -6.98
C ILE A 129 21.37 15.50 -6.38
N LEU A 130 20.45 16.46 -6.49
CA LEU A 130 20.66 17.83 -6.03
C LEU A 130 20.35 18.02 -4.53
N GLY A 131 19.82 17.00 -3.85
CA GLY A 131 19.44 17.08 -2.45
C GLY A 131 18.34 18.12 -2.18
N LEU A 132 17.37 18.24 -3.09
CA LEU A 132 16.26 19.21 -3.04
C LEU A 132 14.96 18.55 -2.58
N GLY A 133 13.99 19.39 -2.18
CA GLY A 133 12.64 18.95 -1.83
C GLY A 133 12.64 17.85 -0.77
N PHE A 134 12.03 16.70 -1.09
CA PHE A 134 11.98 15.55 -0.17
C PHE A 134 13.37 14.99 0.17
N PHE A 135 14.39 15.18 -0.65
CA PHE A 135 15.75 14.68 -0.39
C PHE A 135 16.63 15.68 0.37
N ASN A 136 16.11 16.88 0.66
CA ASN A 136 16.75 17.87 1.51
C ASN A 136 16.42 17.59 2.99
N SER A 137 17.43 17.42 3.84
CA SER A 137 17.25 17.08 5.27
C SER A 137 16.59 18.20 6.07
N GLU A 138 16.89 19.46 5.76
CA GLU A 138 16.30 20.63 6.40
C GLU A 138 14.81 20.76 6.05
N PHE A 139 14.47 20.60 4.76
CA PHE A 139 13.09 20.56 4.30
C PHE A 139 12.31 19.40 4.94
N GLN A 140 12.87 18.19 4.99
CA GLN A 140 12.25 17.05 5.69
C GLN A 140 12.00 17.34 7.16
N SER A 141 12.96 17.96 7.86
CA SER A 141 12.82 18.38 9.26
C SER A 141 11.69 19.40 9.43
N LEU A 142 11.63 20.42 8.57
CA LEU A 142 10.57 21.44 8.57
C LEU A 142 9.18 20.84 8.28
N GLN A 143 9.07 19.95 7.29
CA GLN A 143 7.81 19.26 7.00
C GLN A 143 7.40 18.31 8.13
N GLY A 144 8.36 17.62 8.74
CA GLY A 144 8.15 16.79 9.92
C GLY A 144 7.62 17.58 11.12
N LYS A 145 8.11 18.81 11.32
CA LYS A 145 7.58 19.75 12.33
C LYS A 145 6.17 20.25 11.99
N LYS A 146 5.86 20.46 10.71
CA LYS A 146 4.53 20.89 10.21
C LYS A 146 3.46 19.79 10.30
N GLY A 147 3.84 18.52 10.24
CA GLY A 147 2.94 17.36 10.34
C GLY A 147 2.20 17.20 11.69
N GLY A 148 2.37 18.15 12.62
CA GLY A 148 1.70 18.23 13.90
C GLY A 148 2.32 17.34 14.99
N LYS A 149 1.85 17.50 16.24
CA LYS A 149 2.20 16.68 17.42
C LYS A 149 1.90 15.16 17.26
N LYS A 150 1.61 14.66 16.06
CA LYS A 150 1.35 13.24 15.75
C LYS A 150 2.60 12.34 15.80
N GLY A 151 3.80 12.92 15.92
CA GLY A 151 4.98 12.19 16.39
C GLY A 151 5.00 11.92 17.90
N GLY A 152 4.14 12.60 18.69
CA GLY A 152 4.12 12.55 20.15
C GLY A 152 3.51 11.29 20.77
N SER A 153 3.08 10.33 19.96
CA SER A 153 2.53 9.05 20.46
C SER A 153 3.52 7.88 20.43
N ALA A 154 4.79 8.11 20.11
CA ALA A 154 5.83 7.11 20.37
C ALA A 154 5.82 6.77 21.87
N ASN A 155 5.69 5.49 22.21
CA ASN A 155 5.66 4.96 23.59
C ASN A 155 4.43 5.33 24.44
N THR A 156 3.32 5.76 23.82
CA THR A 156 2.06 5.96 24.56
C THR A 156 1.27 4.65 24.72
N LEU A 157 0.51 4.52 25.80
CA LEU A 157 -0.38 3.38 26.03
C LEU A 157 -1.38 3.20 24.88
N LYS A 158 -1.91 4.29 24.33
CA LYS A 158 -2.80 4.27 23.17
C LYS A 158 -2.13 3.65 21.94
N GLN A 159 -0.88 4.03 21.65
CA GLN A 159 -0.13 3.42 20.55
C GLN A 159 0.11 1.92 20.78
N PHE A 160 0.46 1.52 22.01
CA PHE A 160 0.62 0.11 22.37
C PHE A 160 -0.69 -0.67 22.17
N GLN A 161 -1.82 -0.12 22.63
CA GLN A 161 -3.14 -0.73 22.44
C GLN A 161 -3.51 -0.86 20.96
N GLU A 162 -3.27 0.16 20.14
CA GLU A 162 -3.54 0.10 18.70
C GLU A 162 -2.62 -0.91 17.98
N ARG A 163 -1.32 -0.94 18.31
CA ARG A 163 -0.40 -1.96 17.80
C ARG A 163 -0.83 -3.37 18.21
N SER A 164 -1.31 -3.53 19.44
CA SER A 164 -1.85 -4.79 19.96
C SER A 164 -3.11 -5.20 19.18
N LYS A 165 -4.04 -4.29 18.88
CA LYS A 165 -5.23 -4.54 18.04
C LYS A 165 -4.86 -5.00 16.62
N VAL A 166 -3.87 -4.35 16.00
CA VAL A 166 -3.38 -4.75 14.67
C VAL A 166 -2.70 -6.13 14.75
N GLY A 167 -1.90 -6.35 15.79
CA GLY A 167 -1.25 -7.63 16.05
C GLY A 167 -2.22 -8.77 16.28
N SER A 168 -3.31 -8.55 17.02
CA SER A 168 -4.33 -9.56 17.27
C SER A 168 -5.17 -9.85 16.01
N LYS A 169 -5.55 -8.80 15.26
CA LYS A 169 -6.37 -8.94 14.05
C LYS A 169 -5.59 -9.56 12.88
N PHE A 170 -4.37 -9.11 12.61
CA PHE A 170 -3.63 -9.48 11.40
C PHE A 170 -2.38 -10.34 11.68
N GLY A 171 -1.92 -10.42 12.92
CA GLY A 171 -0.65 -11.08 13.25
C GLY A 171 -0.62 -12.57 12.89
N ARG A 172 -1.76 -13.28 12.96
CA ARG A 172 -1.85 -14.68 12.52
C ARG A 172 -1.70 -14.79 11.00
N SER A 173 -2.46 -14.01 10.24
CA SER A 173 -2.41 -14.00 8.77
C SER A 173 -1.03 -13.63 8.24
N VAL A 174 -0.45 -12.55 8.76
CA VAL A 174 0.91 -12.10 8.41
C VAL A 174 1.96 -13.14 8.83
N GLY A 175 1.79 -13.75 10.00
CA GLY A 175 2.66 -14.82 10.49
C GLY A 175 2.68 -16.02 9.55
N LEU A 176 1.50 -16.49 9.10
CA LEU A 176 1.36 -17.59 8.15
C LEU A 176 1.97 -17.25 6.79
N ALA A 177 1.74 -16.05 6.27
CA ALA A 177 2.29 -15.61 4.99
C ALA A 177 3.83 -15.61 5.01
N ASN A 178 4.42 -15.12 6.10
CA ASN A 178 5.87 -14.96 6.28
C ASN A 178 6.58 -16.22 6.84
N GLN A 179 5.90 -17.37 6.94
CA GLN A 179 6.56 -18.61 7.32
C GLN A 179 7.59 -19.04 6.27
N SER A 180 8.77 -19.48 6.72
CA SER A 180 9.81 -20.04 5.85
C SER A 180 9.33 -21.32 5.17
N SER A 181 9.73 -21.56 3.93
CA SER A 181 9.41 -22.77 3.15
C SER A 181 9.71 -24.05 3.91
N ASN A 182 10.90 -24.18 4.50
CA ASN A 182 11.29 -25.33 5.32
C ASN A 182 10.34 -25.60 6.51
N LEU A 183 9.78 -24.55 7.12
CA LEU A 183 8.82 -24.76 8.20
C LEU A 183 7.46 -25.20 7.66
N LYS A 184 7.00 -24.60 6.55
CA LYS A 184 5.76 -25.02 5.88
C LYS A 184 5.82 -26.49 5.46
N ASP A 185 6.97 -26.89 4.93
CA ASP A 185 7.26 -28.27 4.54
C ASP A 185 7.14 -29.21 5.73
N ARG A 186 7.91 -29.00 6.81
CA ARG A 186 7.85 -29.83 8.02
C ARG A 186 6.47 -29.88 8.66
N LEU A 187 5.74 -28.77 8.67
CA LEU A 187 4.38 -28.69 9.22
C LEU A 187 3.33 -29.45 8.38
N SER A 188 3.67 -29.83 7.15
CA SER A 188 2.79 -30.63 6.27
C SER A 188 2.82 -32.13 6.58
N TYR A 189 3.72 -32.58 7.46
CA TYR A 189 3.89 -33.97 7.87
C TYR A 189 3.07 -34.28 9.12
N TYR A 190 2.79 -35.56 9.34
CA TYR A 190 2.45 -36.05 10.67
C TYR A 190 3.69 -35.97 11.57
N HIS A 191 3.47 -35.66 12.84
CA HIS A 191 4.55 -35.52 13.81
C HIS A 191 4.38 -36.60 14.87
N VAL A 192 5.35 -37.52 14.95
CA VAL A 192 5.41 -38.56 15.98
C VAL A 192 6.37 -38.10 17.06
N TRP A 193 5.81 -37.85 18.23
CA TRP A 193 6.49 -37.28 19.38
C TRP A 193 6.86 -38.38 20.36
N ILE A 194 8.12 -38.41 20.76
CA ILE A 194 8.64 -39.36 21.74
C ILE A 194 9.36 -38.57 22.83
N HIS A 195 9.00 -38.79 24.08
CA HIS A 195 9.69 -38.17 25.20
C HIS A 195 10.77 -39.10 25.75
N ARG A 196 11.98 -38.58 26.00
CA ARG A 196 13.14 -39.37 26.46
C ARG A 196 12.90 -40.18 27.74
N ASN A 197 12.05 -39.70 28.65
CA ASN A 197 11.73 -40.39 29.91
C ASN A 197 10.54 -41.35 29.78
N TYR A 198 9.80 -41.29 28.66
CA TYR A 198 8.61 -42.11 28.41
C TYR A 198 8.65 -42.64 26.96
N PRO A 199 9.69 -43.40 26.57
CA PRO A 199 9.88 -43.84 25.19
C PRO A 199 8.76 -44.76 24.67
N GLN A 200 8.03 -45.41 25.58
CA GLN A 200 6.89 -46.26 25.27
C GLN A 200 5.64 -45.45 24.87
N ILE A 201 5.62 -44.14 25.13
CA ILE A 201 4.49 -43.28 24.82
C ILE A 201 4.81 -42.51 23.55
N GLN A 202 4.06 -42.81 22.49
CA GLN A 202 4.12 -42.09 21.23
C GLN A 202 2.87 -41.22 21.09
N ILE A 203 3.07 -39.93 20.83
CA ILE A 203 1.96 -39.02 20.55
C ILE A 203 2.07 -38.62 19.09
N ILE A 204 0.99 -38.82 18.33
CA ILE A 204 0.92 -38.40 16.94
C ILE A 204 0.12 -37.10 16.86
N THR A 205 0.62 -36.08 16.17
CA THR A 205 -0.16 -34.88 15.83
C THR A 205 -0.25 -34.69 14.33
N GLU A 206 -1.41 -34.24 13.87
CA GLU A 206 -1.70 -34.05 12.43
C GLU A 206 -0.90 -32.89 11.81
N PRO A 207 -0.81 -32.83 10.47
CA PRO A 207 -0.33 -31.65 9.76
C PRO A 207 -1.12 -30.39 10.14
N LYS A 208 -0.42 -29.28 10.44
CA LYS A 208 -1.05 -27.99 10.78
C LYS A 208 -0.44 -26.84 9.99
N ARG A 209 -1.12 -25.69 9.96
CA ARG A 209 -0.59 -24.49 9.28
C ARG A 209 0.37 -23.67 10.14
N ALA A 210 0.43 -23.91 11.44
CA ALA A 210 1.31 -23.17 12.35
C ALA A 210 1.90 -24.07 13.43
N ALA A 211 3.18 -23.84 13.76
CA ALA A 211 3.87 -24.55 14.83
C ALA A 211 3.14 -24.44 16.17
N LEU A 212 2.58 -23.27 16.51
CA LEU A 212 1.82 -23.09 17.75
C LEU A 212 0.58 -24.01 17.82
N ASP A 213 -0.03 -24.30 16.68
CA ASP A 213 -1.20 -25.19 16.63
C ASP A 213 -0.77 -26.66 16.87
N VAL A 214 0.40 -27.07 16.35
CA VAL A 214 1.01 -28.38 16.66
C VAL A 214 1.32 -28.51 18.16
N LEU A 215 1.94 -27.48 18.76
CA LEU A 215 2.26 -27.48 20.18
C LEU A 215 1.02 -27.62 21.06
N ARG A 216 -0.06 -26.91 20.71
CA ARG A 216 -1.34 -26.98 21.44
C ARG A 216 -1.94 -28.38 21.39
N GLU A 217 -1.89 -29.03 20.23
CA GLU A 217 -2.37 -30.41 20.09
C GLU A 217 -1.52 -31.38 20.91
N LEU A 218 -0.19 -31.24 20.88
CA LEU A 218 0.71 -32.06 21.70
C LEU A 218 0.39 -31.91 23.20
N VAL A 219 0.20 -30.67 23.67
CA VAL A 219 -0.14 -30.40 25.07
C VAL A 219 -1.46 -31.05 25.46
N LEU A 220 -2.48 -30.92 24.62
CA LEU A 220 -3.80 -31.52 24.84
C LEU A 220 -3.68 -33.06 24.95
N LYS A 221 -2.98 -33.70 24.01
CA LYS A 221 -2.76 -35.16 24.05
C LYS A 221 -1.95 -35.62 25.26
N CYS A 222 -0.95 -34.84 25.69
CA CYS A 222 -0.21 -35.14 26.92
C CYS A 222 -1.11 -35.08 28.17
N GLN A 223 -2.05 -34.12 28.22
CA GLN A 223 -3.01 -33.99 29.31
C GLN A 223 -4.02 -35.14 29.32
N GLU A 224 -4.52 -35.53 28.16
CA GLU A 224 -5.44 -36.67 28.00
C GLU A 224 -4.80 -37.99 28.45
N LEU A 225 -3.49 -38.17 28.21
CA LEU A 225 -2.71 -39.33 28.65
C LEU A 225 -2.29 -39.26 30.13
N GLY A 226 -2.61 -38.18 30.85
CA GLY A 226 -2.26 -38.03 32.26
C GLY A 226 -0.74 -37.91 32.51
N LEU A 227 0.03 -37.38 31.55
CA LEU A 227 1.47 -37.22 31.73
C LEU A 227 1.80 -36.21 32.85
N PRO A 228 2.92 -36.38 33.57
CA PRO A 228 3.35 -35.43 34.60
C PRO A 228 3.54 -34.02 34.04
N LYS A 229 3.21 -33.01 34.86
CA LYS A 229 3.25 -31.59 34.45
C LYS A 229 4.64 -31.13 33.98
N GLU A 230 5.70 -31.79 34.42
CA GLU A 230 7.09 -31.51 34.07
C GLU A 230 7.41 -31.91 32.63
N VAL A 231 6.64 -32.84 32.06
CA VAL A 231 6.78 -33.36 30.70
C VAL A 231 5.90 -32.58 29.71
N ILE A 232 4.78 -32.05 30.19
CA ILE A 232 3.82 -31.30 29.37
C ILE A 232 4.49 -30.01 28.87
N PRO A 233 4.59 -29.82 27.54
CA PRO A 233 5.14 -28.60 26.98
C PRO A 233 4.39 -27.33 27.43
N LYS A 234 5.08 -26.20 27.56
CA LYS A 234 4.46 -24.93 27.97
C LYS A 234 4.19 -24.02 26.75
N PRO A 235 2.92 -23.75 26.40
CA PRO A 235 2.58 -22.89 25.25
C PRO A 235 3.07 -21.45 25.37
N SER A 236 3.16 -20.93 26.61
CA SER A 236 3.60 -19.56 26.88
C SER A 236 5.05 -19.29 26.43
N GLU A 237 5.85 -20.33 26.25
CA GLU A 237 7.25 -20.24 25.85
C GLU A 237 7.44 -20.34 24.32
N ALA A 238 6.35 -20.56 23.57
CA ALA A 238 6.34 -20.62 22.11
C ALA A 238 6.15 -19.25 21.45
N GLY A 239 6.64 -18.18 22.09
CA GLY A 239 6.71 -16.85 21.51
C GLY A 239 7.43 -16.85 20.15
N LYS A 240 7.23 -15.79 19.36
CA LYS A 240 7.86 -15.67 18.03
C LYS A 240 9.38 -15.81 18.15
N GLY A 241 9.94 -16.88 17.55
CA GLY A 241 11.37 -17.17 17.61
C GLY A 241 11.82 -18.00 18.82
N GLY A 242 10.89 -18.49 19.64
CA GLY A 242 11.17 -19.32 20.80
C GLY A 242 11.82 -20.67 20.46
N PHE A 243 12.24 -21.39 21.49
CA PHE A 243 12.92 -22.69 21.39
C PHE A 243 12.13 -23.70 20.55
N PHE A 244 10.80 -23.77 20.75
CA PHE A 244 9.92 -24.66 20.00
C PHE A 244 9.95 -24.38 18.49
N TYR A 245 9.95 -23.10 18.08
CA TYR A 245 9.99 -22.74 16.67
C TYR A 245 11.31 -23.11 16.00
N SER A 246 12.42 -23.00 16.75
CA SER A 246 13.73 -23.46 16.28
C SER A 246 13.79 -24.98 16.15
N PHE A 247 13.19 -25.70 17.10
CA PHE A 247 13.03 -27.16 17.04
C PHE A 247 12.18 -27.59 15.84
N MET A 248 11.01 -26.96 15.62
CA MET A 248 10.14 -27.25 14.47
C MET A 248 10.79 -26.94 13.11
N LYS A 249 11.81 -26.08 13.07
CA LYS A 249 12.64 -25.83 11.89
C LYS A 249 13.79 -26.83 11.71
N GLY A 250 13.90 -27.83 12.58
CA GLY A 250 15.02 -28.78 12.58
C GLY A 250 16.36 -28.18 13.04
N LYS A 251 16.37 -26.95 13.59
CA LYS A 251 17.61 -26.35 14.12
C LYS A 251 18.02 -26.90 15.47
N LYS A 252 17.10 -27.57 16.16
CA LYS A 252 17.35 -28.23 17.45
C LYS A 252 16.87 -29.67 17.36
N PRO A 253 17.61 -30.64 17.93
CA PRO A 253 17.26 -32.05 17.87
C PRO A 253 16.14 -32.42 18.86
N SER A 254 15.93 -31.63 19.91
CA SER A 254 14.93 -31.89 20.95
C SER A 254 14.33 -30.61 21.54
N TYR A 255 13.18 -30.75 22.19
CA TYR A 255 12.48 -29.70 22.91
C TYR A 255 11.94 -30.26 24.24
N TYR A 256 12.51 -29.85 25.37
CA TYR A 256 12.15 -30.39 26.70
C TYR A 256 12.09 -31.91 26.78
N GLY A 257 13.09 -32.59 26.19
CA GLY A 257 13.15 -34.06 26.18
C GLY A 257 12.28 -34.72 25.12
N TRP A 258 11.46 -33.97 24.38
CA TRP A 258 10.75 -34.45 23.21
C TRP A 258 11.64 -34.46 21.96
N SER A 259 11.63 -35.56 21.23
CA SER A 259 12.05 -35.66 19.84
C SER A 259 10.83 -35.77 18.93
N VAL A 260 11.01 -35.45 17.64
CA VAL A 260 9.94 -35.54 16.64
C VAL A 260 10.45 -36.27 15.40
N THR A 261 9.72 -37.30 15.00
CA THR A 261 9.86 -37.97 13.70
C THR A 261 8.77 -37.45 12.78
N LEU A 262 9.13 -37.06 11.55
CA LEU A 262 8.19 -36.55 10.57
C LEU A 262 7.78 -37.66 9.61
N ILE A 263 6.47 -37.83 9.43
CA ILE A 263 5.91 -38.89 8.60
C ILE A 263 5.08 -38.25 7.47
N PRO A 264 5.40 -38.54 6.20
CA PRO A 264 4.65 -38.04 5.06
C PRO A 264 3.15 -38.41 5.15
N PRO A 265 2.23 -37.56 4.70
CA PRO A 265 0.80 -37.88 4.75
C PRO A 265 0.39 -39.17 4.02
N ASN A 266 1.14 -39.57 3.01
CA ASN A 266 0.92 -40.78 2.21
C ASN A 266 1.51 -42.06 2.84
N SER A 267 2.17 -41.97 3.99
CA SER A 267 2.76 -43.12 4.71
C SER A 267 2.08 -43.37 6.05
N ILE A 268 0.91 -42.75 6.28
CA ILE A 268 0.25 -42.81 7.59
C ILE A 268 -0.40 -44.17 7.85
N ASP A 269 -0.90 -44.82 6.80
CA ASP A 269 -1.56 -46.12 6.88
C ASP A 269 -0.59 -47.22 7.33
N ASP A 270 0.71 -47.07 7.04
CA ASP A 270 1.74 -48.03 7.46
C ASP A 270 1.97 -48.02 8.99
N ILE A 271 1.53 -46.98 9.71
CA ILE A 271 1.76 -46.84 11.16
C ILE A 271 0.58 -47.31 11.98
N PHE A 272 -0.63 -47.22 11.44
CA PHE A 272 -1.85 -47.60 12.15
C PHE A 272 -2.29 -49.04 11.90
N ASN A 273 -1.62 -49.75 10.98
CA ASN A 273 -1.95 -51.13 10.62
C ASN A 273 -1.03 -52.19 11.27
N ASP A 274 -0.08 -51.76 12.13
CA ASP A 274 0.76 -52.61 12.99
C ASP A 274 0.28 -52.57 14.45
#